data_AF-A0A1X9LFU3-F1
#
_entry.id   AF-A0A1X9LFU3-F1
#
_cell.length_a   1.000
_cell.length_b   1.000
_cell.length_c   1.000
_cell.angle_alpha   90.00
_cell.angle_beta   90.00
_cell.angle_gamma   90.00
#
_symmetry.space_group_name_H-M   'P 1'
#
loop_
_entity.id
_entity.type
_entity.pdbx_description
1 polymer ?
#
loop_
_entity_poly.entity_id
_entity_poly.type
_entity_poly.pdbx_seq_one_letter_code
_entity_poly.pdbx_strand_id
1 'polypeptide(L)'
;MDAHGCPIEEAGRRCGLEPSPLGGLGLCGDHLLAAYEAVLGEVGVTDALPGPCAACGSRLGVRWPSGWLCAVCEWRYGELPDTETAPPRVDVVYYIRFADRVKIGTSSTPRTRLAQLRHEEVLAFEPGARDVEQSRHQQFADLRLGGEWFSLEGDLAEHIAALALAGDPWLLHARWRSELAARR
;
A
#
# COMPACT_ATOMS: atom_id res chain seq x y z
N MET A 1 12.92 -42.86 25.02
CA MET A 1 12.09 -41.78 24.45
C MET A 1 12.18 -41.97 22.96
N ASP A 2 11.23 -42.71 22.41
CA ASP A 2 11.25 -43.07 21.00
C ASP A 2 11.05 -41.79 20.20
N ALA A 3 12.06 -41.42 19.42
CA ALA A 3 11.96 -40.31 18.49
C ALA A 3 10.94 -40.74 17.43
N HIS A 4 9.69 -40.34 17.61
CA HIS A 4 8.67 -40.56 16.61
C HIS A 4 9.07 -39.76 15.37
N GLY A 5 9.51 -40.47 14.33
CA GLY A 5 9.80 -39.90 13.03
C GLY A 5 8.58 -39.16 12.46
N CYS A 6 8.83 -38.32 11.45
CA CYS A 6 7.85 -37.48 10.79
C CYS A 6 6.51 -38.22 10.60
N PRO A 7 5.39 -37.70 11.14
CA PRO A 7 4.12 -38.40 11.20
C PRO A 7 3.34 -38.35 9.89
N ILE A 8 3.79 -37.58 8.88
CA ILE A 8 3.07 -37.38 7.63
C ILE A 8 2.91 -38.70 6.86
N GLU A 9 1.72 -38.90 6.31
CA GLU A 9 1.39 -39.98 5.39
C GLU A 9 1.10 -39.40 4.00
N GLU A 10 1.81 -39.89 2.99
CA GLU A 10 1.64 -39.50 1.59
C GLU A 10 1.51 -40.74 0.72
N ALA A 11 0.48 -40.76 -0.13
CA ALA A 11 0.17 -41.89 -1.03
C ALA A 11 0.15 -43.26 -0.30
N GLY A 12 -0.34 -43.29 0.94
CA GLY A 12 -0.46 -44.51 1.76
C GLY A 12 0.85 -45.00 2.40
N ARG A 13 1.92 -44.19 2.40
CA ARG A 13 3.16 -44.50 3.12
C ARG A 13 3.47 -43.42 4.15
N ARG A 14 3.81 -43.83 5.36
CA ARG A 14 4.31 -42.93 6.41
C ARG A 14 5.75 -42.53 6.09
N CYS A 15 6.05 -41.24 6.24
CA CYS A 15 7.38 -40.68 6.01
C CYS A 15 8.43 -41.28 6.95
N GLY A 16 8.25 -41.09 8.27
CA GLY A 16 9.14 -41.64 9.29
C GLY A 16 10.56 -41.05 9.34
N LEU A 17 10.90 -40.09 8.46
CA LEU A 17 12.19 -39.38 8.49
C LEU A 17 12.38 -38.61 9.80
N GLU A 18 13.63 -38.36 10.16
CA GLU A 18 13.97 -37.63 11.39
C GLU A 18 13.32 -36.23 11.37
N PRO A 19 12.61 -35.84 12.46
CA PRO A 19 12.06 -34.51 12.57
C PRO A 19 13.17 -33.46 12.50
N SER A 20 12.92 -32.41 11.74
CA SER A 20 13.81 -31.26 11.72
C SER A 20 13.78 -30.57 13.08
N PRO A 21 14.92 -30.07 13.59
CA PRO A 21 14.94 -29.22 14.78
C PRO A 21 14.25 -27.87 14.53
N LEU A 22 14.04 -27.48 13.26
CA LEU A 22 13.38 -26.23 12.90
C LEU A 22 11.87 -26.33 13.09
N GLY A 23 11.27 -25.30 13.68
CA GLY A 23 9.82 -25.16 13.79
C GLY A 23 9.15 -25.94 14.93
N GLY A 24 9.79 -26.97 15.51
CA GLY A 24 9.27 -27.70 16.67
C GLY A 24 7.98 -28.49 16.42
N LEU A 25 7.57 -28.67 15.15
CA LEU A 25 6.31 -29.30 14.75
C LEU A 25 6.40 -30.83 14.59
N GLY A 26 7.56 -31.44 14.86
CA GLY A 26 7.75 -32.89 14.69
C GLY A 26 7.75 -33.35 13.21
N LEU A 27 7.91 -32.42 12.27
CA LEU A 27 7.96 -32.68 10.83
C LEU A 27 9.42 -32.76 10.35
N CYS A 28 9.72 -33.62 9.38
CA CYS A 28 11.03 -33.61 8.71
C CYS A 28 11.18 -32.34 7.85
N GLY A 29 12.41 -32.05 7.39
CA GLY A 29 12.70 -30.85 6.60
C GLY A 29 11.83 -30.72 5.34
N ASP A 30 11.66 -31.82 4.60
CA ASP A 30 10.88 -31.83 3.35
C ASP A 30 9.40 -31.53 3.60
N HIS A 31 8.81 -32.12 4.65
CA HIS A 31 7.40 -31.86 4.98
C HIS A 31 7.17 -30.51 5.63
N LEU A 32 8.17 -29.93 6.30
CA LEU A 32 8.12 -28.52 6.70
C LEU A 32 8.11 -27.60 5.48
N LEU A 33 8.96 -27.88 4.49
CA LEU A 33 9.01 -27.09 3.26
C LEU A 33 7.70 -27.21 2.47
N ALA A 34 7.17 -28.43 2.30
CA ALA A 34 5.90 -28.66 1.62
C ALA A 34 4.73 -27.95 2.34
N ALA A 35 4.69 -27.99 3.67
CA ALA A 35 3.70 -27.26 4.45
C ALA A 35 3.84 -25.74 4.28
N TYR A 36 5.07 -25.22 4.28
CA TYR A 36 5.35 -23.81 4.04
C TYR A 36 4.90 -23.37 2.64
N GLU A 37 5.24 -24.13 1.60
CA GLU A 37 4.84 -23.86 0.22
C GLU A 37 3.32 -23.85 0.05
N ALA A 38 2.62 -24.80 0.67
CA ALA A 38 1.16 -24.84 0.67
C ALA A 38 0.56 -23.57 1.31
N VAL A 39 1.09 -23.13 2.46
CA VAL A 39 0.63 -21.91 3.13
C VAL A 39 0.92 -20.66 2.30
N LEU A 40 2.11 -20.57 1.69
CA LEU A 40 2.48 -19.45 0.82
C LEU A 40 1.55 -19.31 -0.40
N GLY A 41 1.03 -20.42 -0.92
CA GLY A 41 0.07 -20.43 -2.02
C GLY A 41 -1.33 -19.94 -1.64
N GLU A 42 -1.64 -19.84 -0.36
CA GLU A 42 -3.00 -19.58 0.13
C GLU A 42 -3.14 -18.32 0.99
N VAL A 43 -2.09 -17.93 1.69
CA VAL A 43 -2.08 -16.84 2.68
C VAL A 43 -1.13 -15.74 2.23
N GLY A 44 -1.57 -14.49 2.35
CA GLY A 44 -0.83 -13.32 1.85
C GLY A 44 -0.87 -13.18 0.33
N VAL A 45 -1.61 -14.05 -0.37
CA VAL A 45 -1.74 -14.00 -1.82
C VAL A 45 -2.68 -12.88 -2.24
N THR A 46 -2.26 -12.14 -3.26
CA THR A 46 -3.06 -11.11 -3.91
C THR A 46 -3.94 -11.78 -4.98
N ASP A 47 -5.25 -11.55 -4.91
CA ASP A 47 -6.22 -12.10 -5.87
C ASP A 47 -7.47 -11.19 -5.93
N ALA A 48 -8.47 -11.57 -6.72
CA ALA A 48 -9.75 -10.88 -6.81
C ALA A 48 -10.55 -10.99 -5.49
N LEU A 49 -11.02 -9.85 -4.99
CA LEU A 49 -12.01 -9.81 -3.93
C LEU A 49 -13.33 -10.45 -4.39
N PRO A 50 -14.12 -11.04 -3.48
CA PRO A 50 -15.45 -11.57 -3.82
C PRO A 50 -16.43 -10.50 -4.35
N GLY A 51 -16.15 -9.23 -4.12
CA GLY A 51 -16.89 -8.07 -4.62
C GLY A 51 -16.04 -6.80 -4.54
N PRO A 52 -16.50 -5.66 -5.10
CA PRO A 52 -15.77 -4.40 -4.96
C PRO A 52 -15.67 -3.98 -3.48
N CYS A 53 -14.51 -3.47 -3.09
CA CYS A 53 -14.29 -2.92 -1.75
C CYS A 53 -15.27 -1.78 -1.46
N ALA A 54 -15.98 -1.85 -0.33
CA ALA A 54 -16.94 -0.82 0.06
C ALA A 54 -16.31 0.56 0.30
N ALA A 55 -15.03 0.62 0.69
CA ALA A 55 -14.33 1.87 0.97
C ALA A 55 -13.76 2.57 -0.28
N CYS A 56 -13.20 1.81 -1.24
CA CYS A 56 -12.49 2.40 -2.38
C CYS A 56 -12.91 1.86 -3.76
N GLY A 57 -13.78 0.85 -3.82
CA GLY A 57 -14.26 0.23 -5.06
C GLY A 57 -13.29 -0.73 -5.75
N SER A 58 -12.07 -0.93 -5.23
CA SER A 58 -11.10 -1.87 -5.80
C SER A 58 -11.64 -3.30 -5.81
N ARG A 59 -11.24 -4.09 -6.80
CA ARG A 59 -11.54 -5.52 -6.91
C ARG A 59 -10.35 -6.41 -6.53
N LEU A 60 -9.24 -5.83 -6.11
CA LEU A 60 -8.03 -6.55 -5.72
C LEU A 60 -7.93 -6.66 -4.20
N GLY A 61 -7.59 -7.84 -3.69
CA GLY A 61 -7.49 -8.13 -2.27
C GLY A 61 -6.32 -9.04 -1.94
N VAL A 62 -5.94 -9.05 -0.66
CA VAL A 62 -4.97 -9.98 -0.08
C VAL A 62 -5.70 -10.95 0.84
N ARG A 63 -5.52 -12.25 0.63
CA ARG A 63 -6.16 -13.30 1.41
C ARG A 63 -5.38 -13.57 2.69
N TRP A 64 -6.01 -13.37 3.84
CA TRP A 64 -5.47 -13.76 5.15
C TRP A 64 -6.35 -14.84 5.80
N PRO A 65 -5.83 -15.60 6.79
CA PRO A 65 -6.63 -16.59 7.50
C PRO A 65 -7.89 -15.99 8.15
N SER A 66 -7.79 -14.74 8.60
CA SER A 66 -8.90 -14.00 9.20
C SER A 66 -9.90 -13.41 8.19
N GLY A 67 -9.61 -13.47 6.88
CA GLY A 67 -10.45 -12.89 5.84
C GLY A 67 -9.66 -12.08 4.81
N TRP A 68 -10.40 -11.37 3.94
CA TRP A 68 -9.82 -10.55 2.88
C TRP A 68 -9.60 -9.11 3.33
N LEU A 69 -8.43 -8.55 2.99
CA LEU A 69 -8.18 -7.11 3.05
C LEU A 69 -8.07 -6.56 1.63
N CYS A 70 -8.58 -5.36 1.38
CA CYS A 70 -8.39 -4.68 0.11
C CYS A 70 -6.90 -4.41 -0.14
N ALA A 71 -6.37 -4.81 -1.30
CA ALA A 71 -4.95 -4.60 -1.65
C ALA A 71 -4.61 -3.14 -1.96
N VAL A 72 -5.60 -2.25 -1.98
CA VAL A 72 -5.44 -0.82 -2.31
C VAL A 72 -5.59 0.07 -1.09
N CYS A 73 -6.62 -0.15 -0.28
CA CYS A 73 -6.92 0.72 0.87
C CYS A 73 -6.88 0.00 2.22
N GLU A 74 -6.52 -1.29 2.22
CA GLU A 74 -6.42 -2.15 3.41
C GLU A 74 -7.72 -2.35 4.18
N TRP A 75 -8.86 -1.85 3.69
CA TRP A 75 -10.17 -2.07 4.31
C TRP A 75 -10.57 -3.55 4.29
N ARG A 76 -11.13 -4.03 5.39
CA ARG A 76 -11.57 -5.41 5.53
C ARG A 76 -12.83 -5.67 4.71
N TYR A 77 -12.76 -6.68 3.85
CA TYR A 77 -13.89 -7.04 2.99
C TYR A 77 -15.07 -7.55 3.83
N GLY A 78 -16.29 -7.12 3.47
CA GLY A 78 -17.52 -7.41 4.20
C GLY A 78 -17.88 -6.39 5.27
N GLU A 79 -16.96 -5.49 5.63
CA GLU A 79 -17.25 -4.37 6.52
C GLU A 79 -17.65 -3.13 5.72
N LEU A 80 -18.70 -2.44 6.19
CA LEU A 80 -19.15 -1.19 5.59
C LEU A 80 -18.51 -0.01 6.33
N PRO A 81 -17.92 0.96 5.62
CA PRO A 81 -17.58 2.25 6.22
C PRO A 81 -18.83 2.94 6.77
N ASP A 82 -18.68 3.80 7.78
CA ASP A 82 -19.76 4.69 8.17
C ASP A 82 -20.16 5.59 6.98
N THR A 83 -21.40 5.43 6.52
CA THR A 83 -21.98 6.19 5.39
C THR A 83 -22.86 7.34 5.84
N GLU A 84 -23.15 7.48 7.14
CA GLU A 84 -24.00 8.55 7.67
C GLU A 84 -23.27 9.91 7.63
N THR A 85 -21.93 9.90 7.55
CA THR A 85 -21.10 11.10 7.46
C THR A 85 -20.55 11.34 6.06
N ALA A 86 -20.22 12.60 5.76
CA ALA A 86 -19.60 12.97 4.49
C ALA A 86 -18.29 12.19 4.27
N PRO A 87 -17.98 11.75 3.04
CA PRO A 87 -16.81 10.89 2.78
C PRO A 87 -15.52 11.50 3.34
N PRO A 88 -14.62 10.68 3.92
CA PRO A 88 -13.34 11.15 4.41
C PRO A 88 -12.54 11.80 3.28
N ARG A 89 -12.16 13.06 3.54
CA ARG A 89 -11.28 13.85 2.67
C ARG A 89 -9.91 13.89 3.31
N VAL A 90 -8.89 13.61 2.50
CA VAL A 90 -7.49 13.72 2.89
C VAL A 90 -6.90 14.78 1.99
N ASP A 91 -6.48 15.89 2.59
CA ASP A 91 -5.76 16.93 1.87
C ASP A 91 -4.34 16.46 1.59
N VAL A 92 -3.88 16.69 0.35
CA VAL A 92 -2.53 16.35 -0.07
C VAL A 92 -1.88 17.53 -0.77
N VAL A 93 -0.58 17.69 -0.52
CA VAL A 93 0.33 18.40 -1.40
C VAL A 93 0.78 17.41 -2.47
N TYR A 94 0.60 17.77 -3.74
CA TYR A 94 1.01 16.99 -4.89
C TYR A 94 2.24 17.57 -5.56
N TYR A 95 3.06 16.67 -6.10
CA TYR A 95 4.22 16.97 -6.92
C TYR A 95 3.97 16.35 -8.30
N ILE A 96 3.76 17.17 -9.33
CA ILE A 96 3.54 16.69 -10.70
C ILE A 96 4.63 17.20 -11.63
N ARG A 97 5.11 16.32 -12.51
CA ARG A 97 6.18 16.62 -13.46
C ARG A 97 5.60 17.09 -14.80
N PHE A 98 6.28 18.04 -15.42
CA PHE A 98 6.12 18.37 -16.82
C PHE A 98 7.48 18.76 -17.37
N ALA A 99 8.02 18.00 -18.33
CA ALA A 99 9.42 18.11 -18.73
C ALA A 99 10.39 18.03 -17.52
N ASP A 100 11.24 19.04 -17.37
CA ASP A 100 12.31 19.20 -16.37
C ASP A 100 11.88 19.99 -15.12
N ARG A 101 10.59 20.27 -14.99
CA ARG A 101 10.03 21.05 -13.86
C ARG A 101 8.95 20.29 -13.11
N VAL A 102 8.82 20.64 -11.84
CA VAL A 102 7.78 20.15 -10.95
C VAL A 102 6.84 21.28 -10.59
N LYS A 103 5.55 20.98 -10.57
CA LYS A 103 4.54 21.81 -9.93
C LYS A 103 4.23 21.27 -8.54
N ILE A 104 4.33 22.14 -7.54
CA ILE A 104 3.89 21.86 -6.17
C ILE A 104 2.55 22.55 -5.96
N GLY A 105 1.50 21.81 -5.61
CA GLY A 105 0.21 22.39 -5.26
C GLY A 105 -0.57 21.53 -4.27
N THR A 106 -1.68 22.02 -3.73
CA THR A 106 -2.51 21.28 -2.77
C THR A 106 -3.90 20.92 -3.32
N SER A 107 -4.50 19.83 -2.84
CA SER A 107 -5.90 19.48 -3.15
C SER A 107 -6.53 18.52 -2.14
N SER A 108 -7.82 18.73 -1.86
CA SER A 108 -8.68 17.77 -1.16
C SER A 108 -9.30 16.72 -2.10
N THR A 109 -9.16 16.90 -3.42
CA THR A 109 -9.74 16.08 -4.49
C THR A 109 -8.71 15.84 -5.62
N PRO A 110 -7.55 15.22 -5.31
CA PRO A 110 -6.41 15.15 -6.22
C PRO A 110 -6.74 14.52 -7.57
N ARG A 111 -7.59 13.47 -7.63
CA ARG A 111 -8.01 12.87 -8.91
C ARG A 111 -8.68 13.88 -9.84
N THR A 112 -9.65 14.63 -9.33
CA THR A 112 -10.38 15.64 -10.12
C THR A 112 -9.48 16.80 -10.50
N ARG A 113 -8.66 17.28 -9.55
CA ARG A 113 -7.74 18.40 -9.78
C ARG A 113 -6.70 18.07 -10.83
N LEU A 114 -6.00 16.93 -10.69
CA LEU A 114 -4.90 16.56 -11.58
C LEU A 114 -5.37 16.22 -12.99
N ALA A 115 -6.59 15.70 -13.17
CA ALA A 115 -7.19 15.49 -14.48
C ALA A 115 -7.35 16.79 -15.31
N GLN A 116 -7.39 17.95 -14.66
CA GLN A 116 -7.50 19.27 -15.30
C GLN A 116 -6.14 19.94 -15.54
N LEU A 117 -5.06 19.39 -14.97
CA LEU A 117 -3.73 19.96 -15.08
C LEU A 117 -2.92 19.24 -16.16
N ARG A 118 -2.19 20.00 -16.96
CA ARG A 118 -1.20 19.47 -17.89
C ARG A 118 0.01 18.96 -17.10
N HIS A 119 0.22 17.66 -17.11
CA HIS A 119 1.35 16.98 -16.48
C HIS A 119 1.64 15.66 -17.20
N GLU A 120 2.85 15.16 -17.06
CA GLU A 120 3.28 13.87 -17.60
C GLU A 120 3.21 12.77 -16.53
N GLU A 121 3.44 13.14 -15.28
CA GLU A 121 3.61 12.18 -14.18
C GLU A 121 3.22 12.79 -12.83
N VAL A 122 2.62 11.97 -11.97
CA VAL A 122 2.41 12.30 -10.56
C VAL A 122 3.55 11.66 -9.78
N LEU A 123 4.46 12.47 -9.27
CA LEU A 123 5.69 12.00 -8.64
C LEU A 123 5.45 11.56 -7.19
N ALA A 124 4.70 12.36 -6.43
CA ALA A 124 4.48 12.11 -5.01
C ALA A 124 3.23 12.82 -4.48
N PHE A 125 2.68 12.28 -3.39
CA PHE A 125 1.78 12.99 -2.48
C PHE A 125 2.40 13.09 -1.09
N GLU A 126 2.15 14.22 -0.44
CA GLU A 126 2.49 14.46 0.97
C GLU A 126 1.20 14.86 1.70
N PRO A 127 0.85 14.24 2.84
CA PRO A 127 -0.32 14.65 3.62
C PRO A 127 -0.19 16.11 4.07
N GLY A 128 -1.20 16.92 3.81
CA GLY A 128 -1.14 18.34 4.15
C GLY A 128 -2.07 19.20 3.32
N ALA A 129 -2.37 20.38 3.84
CA ALA A 129 -3.16 21.38 3.16
C ALA A 129 -2.27 22.56 2.72
N ARG A 130 -2.87 23.75 2.65
CA ARG A 130 -2.25 24.97 2.16
C ARG A 130 -1.04 25.43 2.98
N ASP A 131 -1.01 25.09 4.27
CA ASP A 131 0.11 25.36 5.17
C ASP A 131 1.37 24.58 4.78
N VAL A 132 1.22 23.28 4.50
CA VAL A 132 2.31 22.43 4.02
C VAL A 132 2.78 22.87 2.64
N GLU A 133 1.84 23.18 1.73
CA GLU A 133 2.17 23.72 0.41
C GLU A 133 3.01 25.00 0.53
N GLN A 134 2.58 25.95 1.35
CA GLN A 134 3.29 27.22 1.54
C GLN A 134 4.68 27.00 2.14
N SER A 135 4.81 26.08 3.10
CA SER A 135 6.10 25.68 3.66
C SER A 135 7.04 25.12 2.58
N ARG A 136 6.55 24.24 1.70
CA ARG A 136 7.35 23.68 0.60
C ARG A 136 7.73 24.74 -0.44
N HIS A 137 6.83 25.67 -0.76
CA HIS A 137 7.15 26.80 -1.64
C HIS A 137 8.22 27.72 -1.05
N GLN A 138 8.25 27.91 0.27
CA GLN A 138 9.29 28.67 0.96
C GLN A 138 10.60 27.89 1.01
N GLN A 139 10.56 26.61 1.34
CA GLN A 139 11.73 25.74 1.42
C GLN A 139 12.47 25.65 0.08
N PHE A 140 11.75 25.52 -1.03
CA PHE A 140 12.33 25.38 -2.37
C PHE A 140 12.30 26.69 -3.16
N ALA A 141 12.28 27.84 -2.48
CA ALA A 141 12.15 29.14 -3.14
C ALA A 141 13.28 29.41 -4.14
N ASP A 142 14.50 28.95 -3.86
CA ASP A 142 15.68 29.12 -4.72
C ASP A 142 15.57 28.34 -6.05
N LEU A 143 14.73 27.31 -6.10
CA LEU A 143 14.48 26.48 -7.29
C LEU A 143 13.28 26.97 -8.11
N ARG A 144 12.63 28.07 -7.70
CA ARG A 144 11.35 28.51 -8.27
C ARG A 144 11.53 29.16 -9.64
N LEU A 145 10.88 28.59 -10.65
CA LEU A 145 10.89 29.07 -12.05
C LEU A 145 9.80 30.11 -12.34
N GLY A 146 8.83 30.25 -11.42
CA GLY A 146 7.71 31.18 -11.52
C GLY A 146 6.35 30.52 -11.25
N GLY A 147 5.44 31.25 -10.61
CA GLY A 147 4.15 30.67 -10.18
C GLY A 147 4.36 29.50 -9.21
N GLU A 148 3.75 28.36 -9.48
CA GLU A 148 3.87 27.13 -8.66
C GLU A 148 4.87 26.12 -9.28
N TRP A 149 5.74 26.55 -10.19
CA TRP A 149 6.70 25.69 -10.89
C TRP A 149 8.13 25.86 -10.36
N PHE A 150 8.82 24.73 -10.22
CA PHE A 150 10.16 24.60 -9.65
C PHE A 150 11.02 23.70 -10.54
N SER A 151 12.34 23.91 -10.53
CA SER A 151 13.31 23.03 -11.20
C SER A 151 13.35 21.66 -10.53
N LEU A 152 13.33 20.56 -11.30
CA LEU A 152 13.45 19.19 -10.76
C LEU A 152 14.92 18.83 -10.50
N GLU A 153 15.53 19.46 -9.50
CA GLU A 153 16.93 19.23 -9.15
C GLU A 153 17.20 19.46 -7.66
N GLY A 154 18.40 19.08 -7.22
CA GLY A 154 18.88 19.28 -5.85
C GLY A 154 17.91 18.78 -4.78
N ASP A 155 17.75 19.57 -3.72
CA ASP A 155 16.95 19.24 -2.53
C ASP A 155 15.49 18.88 -2.86
N LEU A 156 14.90 19.46 -3.93
CA LEU A 156 13.52 19.11 -4.31
C LEU A 156 13.44 17.69 -4.90
N ALA A 157 14.40 17.31 -5.73
CA ALA A 157 14.45 15.95 -6.29
C ALA A 157 14.65 14.91 -5.19
N GLU A 158 15.54 15.20 -4.22
CA GLU A 158 15.77 14.33 -3.05
C GLU A 158 14.53 14.20 -2.17
N HIS A 159 13.84 15.31 -1.90
CA HIS A 159 12.58 15.31 -1.14
C HIS A 159 11.50 14.46 -1.81
N ILE A 160 11.31 14.63 -3.11
CA ILE A 160 10.33 13.84 -3.88
C ILE A 160 10.71 12.36 -3.89
N ALA A 161 11.99 12.03 -4.06
CA ALA A 161 12.46 10.66 -4.00
C ALA A 161 12.19 10.03 -2.62
N ALA A 162 12.42 10.77 -1.53
CA ALA A 162 12.11 10.32 -0.18
C ALA A 162 10.60 10.05 0.02
N LEU A 163 9.73 10.90 -0.54
CA LEU A 163 8.28 10.64 -0.52
C LEU A 163 7.90 9.41 -1.34
N ALA A 164 8.52 9.22 -2.51
CA ALA A 164 8.25 8.07 -3.38
C ALA A 164 8.64 6.72 -2.74
N LEU A 165 9.59 6.70 -1.80
CA LEU A 165 9.92 5.50 -1.02
C LEU A 165 8.74 5.01 -0.15
N ALA A 166 7.79 5.87 0.19
CA ALA A 166 6.60 5.47 0.93
C ALA A 166 5.62 4.65 0.08
N GLY A 167 5.71 4.75 -1.25
CA GLY A 167 4.91 3.97 -2.20
C GLY A 167 4.19 4.82 -3.25
N ASP A 168 3.36 4.16 -4.05
CA ASP A 168 2.55 4.82 -5.09
C ASP A 168 1.63 5.88 -4.47
N PRO A 169 1.60 7.13 -4.99
CA PRO A 169 0.82 8.21 -4.41
C PRO A 169 -0.68 7.91 -4.31
N TRP A 170 -1.24 7.19 -5.29
CA TRP A 170 -2.66 6.88 -5.31
C TRP A 170 -3.04 5.77 -4.33
N LEU A 171 -2.18 4.77 -4.16
CA LEU A 171 -2.34 3.74 -3.13
C LEU A 171 -2.26 4.37 -1.74
N LEU A 172 -1.27 5.23 -1.49
CA LEU A 172 -1.13 5.96 -0.21
C LEU A 172 -2.36 6.81 0.10
N HIS A 173 -2.84 7.60 -0.86
CA HIS A 173 -4.04 8.40 -0.67
C HIS A 173 -5.30 7.54 -0.43
N ALA A 174 -5.43 6.38 -1.08
CA ALA A 174 -6.53 5.46 -0.81
C ALA A 174 -6.46 4.86 0.62
N ARG A 175 -5.26 4.53 1.09
CA ARG A 175 -5.00 4.05 2.45
C ARG A 175 -5.31 5.12 3.50
N TRP A 176 -4.83 6.35 3.35
CA TRP A 176 -5.13 7.43 4.31
C TRP A 176 -6.64 7.72 4.41
N ARG A 177 -7.37 7.64 3.29
CA ARG A 177 -8.84 7.81 3.30
C ARG A 177 -9.54 6.68 4.05
N SER A 178 -9.06 5.45 3.89
CA SER A 178 -9.54 4.27 4.60
C SER A 178 -9.27 4.37 6.11
N GLU A 179 -8.05 4.76 6.50
CA GLU A 179 -7.68 5.01 7.90
C GLU A 179 -8.54 6.10 8.54
N LEU A 180 -8.82 7.20 7.82
CA LEU A 180 -9.68 8.26 8.32
C LEU A 180 -11.14 7.82 8.44
N ALA A 181 -11.62 6.93 7.56
CA ALA A 181 -12.95 6.34 7.65
C ALA A 181 -13.09 5.46 8.90
N ALA A 182 -12.07 4.65 9.20
CA ALA A 182 -12.07 3.70 10.31
C ALA A 182 -12.06 4.35 11.70
N ARG A 183 -11.72 5.64 11.79
CA ARG A 183 -11.64 6.39 13.05
C ARG A 183 -12.95 7.10 13.44
N ARG A 184 -13.99 6.99 12.62
CA ARG A 184 -15.29 7.62 12.83
C ARG A 184 -16.27 6.60 13.38
#